data_AF-A0A1Q4Z4Q1-F1
#
_entry.id   AF-A0A1Q4Z4Q1-F1
#
_cell.length_a   1.000
_cell.length_b   1.000
_cell.length_c   1.000
_cell.angle_alpha   90.00
_cell.angle_beta   90.00
_cell.angle_gamma   90.00
#
_symmetry.space_group_name_H-M   'P 1'
#
loop_
_entity.id
_entity.type
_entity.pdbx_description
1 polymer ?
#
loop_
_entity_poly.entity_id
_entity_poly.type
_entity_poly.pdbx_seq_one_letter_code
_entity_poly.pdbx_strand_id
1 'polypeptide(L)' 'MLGAEGGPVTASTRQRTAHQPPERAYQAYLGHTLMCDACRAGAPCATVILLGRTWKKVRR' A
#
# COMPACT_ATOMS: atom_id res chain seq x y z
N MET A 1 -44.77 -12.81 23.20
CA MET A 1 -44.06 -11.56 22.85
C MET A 1 -42.90 -11.94 21.95
N LEU A 2 -43.00 -11.61 20.66
CA LEU A 2 -41.96 -11.81 19.66
C LEU A 2 -40.96 -10.65 19.77
N GLY A 3 -39.76 -10.92 20.28
CA GLY A 3 -38.62 -10.01 20.23
C GLY A 3 -37.69 -10.46 19.12
N ALA A 4 -37.70 -9.74 18.01
CA ALA A 4 -36.75 -9.92 16.91
C ALA A 4 -35.48 -9.13 17.24
N GLU A 5 -34.43 -9.81 17.70
CA GLU A 5 -33.09 -9.24 17.79
C GLU A 5 -32.25 -9.69 16.59
N GLY A 6 -32.39 -8.92 15.51
CA GLY A 6 -31.43 -8.90 14.43
C GLY A 6 -30.25 -7.99 14.78
N GLY A 7 -29.04 -8.56 14.71
CA GLY A 7 -27.80 -7.83 14.45
C GLY A 7 -26.63 -8.15 15.39
N PRO A 8 -25.37 -7.91 14.97
CA PRO A 8 -24.87 -7.54 13.65
C PRO A 8 -24.16 -8.71 12.95
N VAL A 9 -24.28 -8.79 11.63
CA VAL A 9 -23.34 -9.57 10.81
C VAL A 9 -21.95 -8.99 11.01
N THR A 10 -21.08 -9.69 11.73
CA THR A 10 -19.66 -9.35 11.84
C THR A 10 -18.96 -9.70 10.53
N ALA A 11 -19.28 -8.95 9.47
CA ALA A 11 -18.39 -8.78 8.34
C ALA A 11 -17.32 -7.75 8.75
N SER A 12 -16.11 -7.94 8.22
CA SER A 12 -14.94 -7.08 8.43
C SER A 12 -14.32 -7.17 9.83
N THR A 13 -13.40 -8.11 9.98
CA THR A 13 -12.01 -7.72 9.79
C THR A 13 -11.27 -8.96 9.35
N ARG A 14 -11.15 -9.14 8.03
CA ARG A 14 -10.00 -9.89 7.49
C ARG A 14 -8.81 -9.07 7.95
N GLN A 15 -8.32 -9.37 9.17
CA GLN A 15 -7.01 -8.97 9.65
C GLN A 15 -6.05 -9.71 8.73
N ARG A 16 -5.99 -9.25 7.48
CA ARG A 16 -4.85 -9.42 6.63
C ARG A 16 -3.81 -8.73 7.47
N THR A 17 -3.00 -9.53 8.15
CA THR A 17 -1.72 -9.17 8.69
C THR A 17 -0.98 -8.52 7.52
N ALA A 18 -1.31 -7.26 7.27
CA ALA A 18 -0.58 -6.41 6.39
C ALA A 18 0.68 -6.26 7.21
N HIS A 19 1.65 -7.11 6.88
CA HIS A 19 3.04 -6.74 6.88
C HIS A 19 3.06 -5.35 6.23
N GLN A 20 2.81 -4.30 7.03
CA GLN A 20 2.79 -2.94 6.53
C GLN A 20 4.23 -2.77 6.11
N PRO A 21 4.55 -2.80 4.80
CA PRO A 21 5.89 -2.43 4.42
C PRO A 21 6.06 -1.02 4.99
N PRO A 22 7.23 -0.68 5.53
CA PRO A 22 7.40 0.58 6.25
C PRO A 22 6.89 1.72 5.38
N GLU A 23 5.78 2.27 5.83
CA GLU A 23 4.75 2.84 4.96
C GLU A 23 5.31 4.02 4.16
N ARG A 24 6.24 4.74 4.79
CA ARG A 24 6.99 5.85 4.20
C ARG A 24 7.79 5.47 2.95
N ALA A 25 8.46 4.33 2.94
CA ALA A 25 9.28 3.92 1.78
C ALA A 25 8.37 3.57 0.58
N TYR A 26 7.22 2.95 0.84
CA TYR A 26 6.23 2.66 -0.18
C TYR A 26 5.53 3.92 -0.69
N GLN A 27 5.12 4.83 0.20
CA GLN A 27 4.54 6.12 -0.14
C GLN A 27 5.51 6.98 -0.96
N ALA A 28 6.80 7.01 -0.61
CA ALA A 28 7.82 7.72 -1.38
C ALA A 28 7.97 7.13 -2.80
N TYR A 29 8.01 5.81 -2.92
CA TYR A 29 8.06 5.12 -4.21
C TYR A 29 6.84 5.42 -5.09
N LEU A 30 5.62 5.32 -4.53
CA LEU A 30 4.39 5.62 -5.23
C LEU A 30 4.28 7.10 -5.59
N GLY A 31 4.51 8.00 -4.64
CA GLY A 31 4.45 9.45 -4.86
C GLY A 31 5.39 9.90 -5.97
N HIS A 32 6.60 9.35 -6.01
CA HIS A 32 7.54 9.63 -7.09
C HIS A 32 7.05 9.10 -8.44
N THR A 33 6.50 7.89 -8.49
CA THR A 33 5.97 7.31 -9.74
C THR A 33 4.80 8.11 -10.30
N LEU A 34 3.97 8.68 -9.42
CA LEU A 34 2.80 9.49 -9.79
C LEU A 34 3.15 10.93 -10.18
N MET A 35 4.23 11.51 -9.64
CA MET A 35 4.62 12.90 -9.93
C MET A 35 5.73 13.04 -10.96
N CYS A 36 6.59 12.05 -11.14
CA CYS A 36 7.70 12.12 -12.09
C CYS A 36 7.21 11.89 -13.52
N ASP A 37 7.43 12.88 -14.39
CA ASP A 37 7.06 12.79 -15.81
C ASP A 37 7.70 11.58 -16.52
N ALA A 38 9.00 11.34 -16.28
CA ALA A 38 9.69 10.17 -16.83
C ALA A 38 9.03 8.86 -16.40
N CYS A 39 8.65 8.72 -15.12
CA CYS A 39 7.93 7.53 -14.65
C CYS A 39 6.55 7.39 -15.29
N ARG A 40 5.83 8.50 -15.48
CA ARG A 40 4.52 8.51 -16.14
C ARG A 40 4.61 8.21 -17.64
N ALA A 41 5.68 8.63 -18.28
CA ALA A 41 5.99 8.34 -19.68
C ALA A 41 6.53 6.90 -19.89
N GLY A 42 6.71 6.13 -18.82
CA GLY A 42 7.30 4.79 -18.88
C GLY A 42 8.81 4.78 -19.17
N ALA A 43 9.47 5.93 -19.03
CA ALA A 43 10.91 6.08 -19.22
C ALA A 43 11.71 5.58 -18.00
N PRO A 44 12.96 5.13 -18.20
CA PRO A 44 13.84 4.72 -17.11
C PRO A 44 14.14 5.90 -16.17
N CYS A 45 13.85 5.73 -14.87
CA CYS A 45 14.12 6.73 -13.85
C CYS A 45 15.02 6.14 -12.74
N ALA A 46 16.18 6.75 -12.49
CA ALA A 46 17.11 6.29 -11.46
C ALA A 46 16.49 6.38 -10.05
N THR A 47 15.69 7.41 -9.78
CA THR A 47 15.08 7.65 -8.48
C THR A 47 14.02 6.61 -8.14
N VAL A 48 13.16 6.23 -9.08
CA VAL A 48 12.16 5.16 -8.85
C VAL A 48 12.84 3.80 -8.62
N ILE A 49 13.95 3.53 -9.32
CA ILE A 49 14.76 2.32 -9.12
C ILE A 49 15.38 2.30 -7.71
N LEU A 50 15.93 3.43 -7.25
CA LEU A 50 16.49 3.54 -5.90
C LEU A 50 15.42 3.37 -4.83
N LEU A 51 14.27 4.05 -4.97
CA LEU A 51 13.14 3.94 -4.05
C LEU A 51 12.57 2.51 -3.99
N GLY A 52 12.45 1.85 -5.15
CA GLY A 52 12.02 0.46 -5.22
C GLY A 52 13.00 -0.51 -4.55
N ARG A 53 14.31 -0.27 -4.68
CA ARG A 53 15.35 -1.04 -3.96
C ARG A 53 15.27 -0.81 -2.45
N THR A 54 15.10 0.43 -2.01
CA THR A 54 14.93 0.76 -0.59
C THR A 54 13.71 0.07 -0.03
N TRP A 55 12.56 0.18 -0.69
CA TRP A 55 11.32 -0.52 -0.30
C TRP A 55 11.50 -2.04 -0.25
N LYS A 56 12.23 -2.63 -1.21
CA LYS A 56 12.52 -4.07 -1.20
C LYS A 56 13.43 -4.49 -0.04
N LYS A 57 14.37 -3.65 0.40
CA LYS A 57 15.21 -3.94 1.58
C LYS A 57 14.41 -3.91 2.87
N VAL A 58 13.55 -2.91 3.03
CA VAL A 58 12.82 -2.70 4.28
C VAL A 58 11.59 -3.59 4.46
N ARG A 59 11.14 -4.28 3.39
CA ARG A 59 10.07 -5.28 3.44
C ARG A 59 10.56 -6.72 3.65
N ARG A 60 11.87 -6.97 3.48
CA ARG A 60 12.49 -8.29 3.62
C ARG A 60 12.95 -8.47 5.06
#